data_AF-A0A8T5NZK1-F1
#
_entry.id   AF-A0A8T5NZK1-F1
#
_cell.length_a   1.000
_cell.length_b   1.000
_cell.length_c   1.000
_cell.angle_alpha   90.00
_cell.angle_beta   90.00
_cell.angle_gamma   90.00
#
_symmetry.space_group_name_H-M   'P 1'
#
loop_
_entity.id
_entity.type
_entity.pdbx_description
1 polymer ?
#
loop_
_entity_poly.entity_id
_entity_poly.type
_entity_poly.pdbx_seq_one_letter_code
_entity_poly.pdbx_strand_id
1 'polypeptide(L)'
;MIISRQKEFKDLLKSIKEQDIFIIGCGKCATKQRMGGEPEVLEMKKKLGRSGKNVVGWTVLSSACNLNSWDDVLLQNPDIRKAEALLVMSCGGGVSIISSVTGLAVYPALDTESLGGVCNDTVVMEQCGMCGECDIQVFGGICPLGQCPKSMLNGPCGGAVEGKCEVDERKCVWDE
;
A
#
# COMPACT_ATOMS: atom_id res chain seq x y z
N MET A 1 2.75 6.92 7.02
CA MET A 1 2.19 5.58 6.69
C MET A 1 1.92 5.56 5.19
N ILE A 2 2.19 4.47 4.47
CA ILE A 2 1.87 4.42 3.04
C ILE A 2 0.40 4.05 2.88
N ILE A 3 -0.37 4.89 2.19
CA ILE A 3 -1.76 4.64 1.83
C ILE A 3 -1.79 3.70 0.62
N SER A 4 -2.66 2.72 0.68
CA SER A 4 -2.80 1.73 -0.38
C SER A 4 -4.27 1.37 -0.57
N ARG A 5 -4.59 0.93 -1.78
CA ARG A 5 -5.93 0.48 -2.15
C ARG A 5 -5.87 -0.95 -2.68
N GLN A 6 -6.85 -1.77 -2.31
CA GLN A 6 -6.98 -3.12 -2.84
C GLN A 6 -7.21 -3.06 -4.36
N LYS A 7 -6.36 -3.75 -5.14
CA LYS A 7 -6.61 -3.91 -6.57
C LYS A 7 -7.88 -4.72 -6.81
N GLU A 8 -8.55 -4.39 -7.91
CA GLU A 8 -9.71 -5.15 -8.38
C GLU A 8 -9.34 -6.62 -8.57
N PHE A 9 -10.14 -7.51 -7.96
CA PHE A 9 -9.83 -8.94 -7.93
C PHE A 9 -9.76 -9.55 -9.33
N LYS A 10 -10.58 -9.06 -10.27
CA LYS A 10 -10.55 -9.50 -11.67
C LYS A 10 -9.21 -9.20 -12.35
N ASP A 11 -8.61 -8.06 -12.03
CA ASP A 11 -7.34 -7.65 -12.64
C ASP A 11 -6.15 -8.38 -12.01
N LEU A 12 -6.25 -8.70 -10.71
CA LEU A 12 -5.30 -9.60 -10.04
C LEU A 12 -5.32 -10.99 -10.70
N LEU A 13 -6.50 -11.58 -10.88
CA LEU A 13 -6.63 -12.91 -11.50
C LEU A 13 -6.09 -12.96 -12.94
N LYS A 14 -6.32 -11.90 -13.73
CA LYS A 14 -5.75 -11.81 -15.09
C LYS A 14 -4.23 -11.72 -15.09
N SER A 15 -3.65 -11.12 -14.05
CA SER A 15 -2.20 -10.91 -13.94
C SER A 15 -1.46 -12.17 -13.51
N ILE A 16 -2.05 -12.95 -12.59
CA ILE A 16 -1.45 -14.17 -12.02
C ILE A 16 -1.64 -15.34 -13.00
N LYS A 17 -0.54 -15.77 -13.62
CA LYS A 17 -0.57 -16.86 -14.62
C LYS A 17 -0.41 -18.22 -13.96
N GLU A 18 0.37 -18.27 -12.89
CA GLU A 18 0.79 -19.43 -12.13
C GLU A 18 -0.37 -20.03 -11.33
N GLN A 19 -0.26 -21.32 -11.01
CA GLN A 19 -1.33 -22.07 -10.37
C GLN A 19 -1.16 -22.11 -8.85
N ASP A 20 0.08 -22.32 -8.40
CA ASP A 20 0.44 -22.46 -6.99
C ASP A 20 0.95 -21.14 -6.42
N ILE A 21 0.15 -20.53 -5.55
CA ILE A 21 0.36 -19.18 -5.04
C ILE A 21 0.58 -19.19 -3.54
N PHE A 22 1.56 -18.44 -3.06
CA PHE A 22 1.71 -18.13 -1.63
C PHE A 22 1.37 -16.66 -1.37
N ILE A 23 0.59 -16.38 -0.33
CA ILE A 23 0.14 -15.00 -0.02
C ILE A 23 0.99 -14.42 1.10
N ILE A 24 1.54 -13.22 0.90
CA ILE A 24 2.29 -12.48 1.91
C ILE A 24 1.55 -11.19 2.28
N GLY A 25 1.06 -11.11 3.51
CA GLY A 25 0.51 -9.90 4.11
C GLY A 25 1.57 -9.00 4.76
N CYS A 26 1.19 -7.76 5.09
CA CYS A 26 2.04 -6.78 5.76
C CYS A 26 1.36 -6.21 7.01
N GLY A 27 1.93 -6.52 8.18
CA GLY A 27 1.45 -6.18 9.53
C GLY A 27 1.56 -4.71 9.94
N LYS A 28 2.07 -3.82 9.08
CA LYS A 28 2.19 -2.37 9.34
C LYS A 28 1.06 -1.58 8.66
N CYS A 29 1.40 -0.81 7.62
CA CYS A 29 0.50 0.16 6.99
C CYS A 29 -0.72 -0.53 6.38
N ALA A 30 -0.54 -1.70 5.75
CA ALA A 30 -1.63 -2.42 5.09
C ALA A 30 -2.64 -2.98 6.10
N THR A 31 -2.20 -3.56 7.23
CA THR A 31 -3.12 -3.97 8.31
C THR A 31 -3.87 -2.79 8.92
N LYS A 32 -3.24 -1.64 9.11
CA LYS A 32 -3.93 -0.44 9.61
C LYS A 32 -5.02 0.07 8.67
N GLN A 33 -4.92 -0.23 7.39
CA GLN A 33 -5.92 0.07 6.37
C GLN A 33 -6.88 -1.09 6.10
N ARG A 34 -6.78 -2.20 6.85
CA ARG A 34 -7.58 -3.42 6.64
C ARG A 34 -7.43 -3.98 5.23
N MET A 35 -6.18 -4.11 4.78
CA MET A 35 -5.84 -4.60 3.42
C MET A 35 -4.68 -5.61 3.39
N GLY A 36 -4.11 -6.00 4.53
CA GLY A 36 -2.93 -6.88 4.52
C GLY A 36 -2.65 -7.59 5.83
N GLY A 37 -3.55 -7.51 6.82
CA GLY A 37 -3.52 -8.35 7.99
C GLY A 37 -4.09 -9.74 7.73
N GLU A 38 -4.12 -10.56 8.78
CA GLU A 38 -4.59 -11.94 8.71
C GLU A 38 -6.03 -12.08 8.19
N PRO A 39 -7.02 -11.27 8.65
CA PRO A 39 -8.39 -11.37 8.13
C PRO A 39 -8.46 -11.18 6.62
N GLU A 40 -7.71 -10.21 6.09
CA GLU A 40 -7.71 -9.89 4.66
C GLU A 40 -6.97 -10.94 3.83
N VAL A 41 -5.85 -11.46 4.34
CA VAL A 41 -5.10 -12.55 3.69
C VAL A 41 -5.95 -13.81 3.61
N LEU A 42 -6.69 -14.15 4.68
CA LEU A 42 -7.60 -15.30 4.69
C LEU A 42 -8.79 -15.10 3.74
N GLU A 43 -9.31 -13.87 3.62
CA GLU A 43 -10.34 -13.56 2.63
C GLU A 43 -9.81 -13.71 1.20
N MET A 44 -8.62 -13.16 0.92
CA MET A 44 -7.96 -13.29 -0.39
C MET A 44 -7.69 -14.75 -0.75
N LYS A 45 -7.23 -15.56 0.22
CA LYS A 45 -7.07 -17.01 0.07
C LYS A 45 -8.37 -17.68 -0.39
N LYS A 46 -9.51 -17.36 0.24
CA LYS A 46 -10.82 -17.90 -0.14
C LYS A 46 -11.22 -17.46 -1.55
N LYS A 47 -10.99 -16.19 -1.91
CA LYS A 47 -11.30 -15.65 -3.25
C LYS A 47 -10.49 -16.37 -4.33
N LEU A 48 -9.17 -16.49 -4.16
CA LEU A 48 -8.29 -17.20 -5.08
C LEU A 48 -8.68 -18.68 -5.25
N GLY A 49 -8.97 -19.37 -4.13
CA GLY A 49 -9.40 -20.77 -4.16
C GLY A 49 -10.70 -20.98 -4.94
N ARG A 50 -11.70 -20.08 -4.78
CA ARG A 50 -12.95 -20.13 -5.56
C ARG A 50 -12.74 -19.88 -7.05
N SER A 51 -11.68 -19.18 -7.41
CA SER A 51 -11.29 -18.91 -8.79
C SER A 51 -10.36 -19.98 -9.38
N GLY A 52 -10.17 -21.10 -8.66
CA GLY A 52 -9.42 -22.25 -9.15
C GLY A 52 -7.91 -22.16 -8.97
N LYS A 53 -7.38 -21.14 -8.27
CA LYS A 53 -5.95 -21.08 -7.90
C LYS A 53 -5.69 -21.92 -6.66
N ASN A 54 -4.52 -22.53 -6.56
CA ASN A 54 -4.10 -23.27 -5.38
C ASN A 54 -3.28 -22.36 -4.47
N VAL A 55 -3.77 -22.10 -3.25
CA VAL A 55 -3.04 -21.30 -2.27
C VAL A 55 -2.26 -22.23 -1.34
N VAL A 56 -0.98 -22.44 -1.65
CA VAL A 56 -0.11 -23.40 -0.94
C VAL A 56 0.21 -23.01 0.49
N GLY A 57 0.10 -21.71 0.80
CA GLY A 57 0.34 -21.17 2.13
C GLY A 57 0.11 -19.67 2.19
N TRP A 58 0.22 -19.12 3.38
CA TRP A 58 0.14 -17.68 3.61
C TRP A 58 0.90 -17.30 4.87
N THR A 59 1.29 -16.03 4.95
CA THR A 59 1.89 -15.45 6.16
C THR A 59 1.60 -13.95 6.23
N VAL A 60 1.74 -13.35 7.40
CA VAL A 60 1.71 -11.89 7.57
C VAL A 60 3.05 -11.48 8.17
N LEU A 61 3.88 -10.85 7.35
CA LEU A 61 5.16 -10.34 7.82
C LEU A 61 4.93 -9.11 8.70
N SER A 62 5.75 -8.95 9.73
CA SER A 62 5.69 -7.78 10.61
C SER A 62 5.81 -6.48 9.81
N SER A 63 6.65 -6.46 8.77
CA SER A 63 6.75 -5.43 7.74
C SER A 63 7.34 -6.02 6.46
N ALA A 64 6.62 -5.94 5.33
CA ALA A 64 7.12 -6.45 4.05
C ALA A 64 8.29 -5.62 3.47
N CYS A 65 8.38 -4.33 3.80
CA CYS A 65 9.44 -3.43 3.33
C CYS A 65 10.66 -3.39 4.24
N ASN A 66 10.66 -4.13 5.35
CA ASN A 66 11.78 -4.20 6.28
C ASN A 66 12.02 -5.67 6.65
N LEU A 67 12.76 -6.36 5.77
CA LEU A 67 13.15 -7.76 5.97
C LEU A 67 14.58 -7.81 6.48
N ASN A 68 14.80 -8.58 7.54
CA ASN A 68 16.15 -8.84 8.05
C ASN A 68 16.88 -9.89 7.19
N SER A 69 16.19 -10.99 6.87
CA SER A 69 16.71 -12.11 6.10
C SER A 69 15.57 -12.81 5.37
N TRP A 70 15.75 -13.10 4.09
CA TRP A 70 14.80 -13.91 3.33
C TRP A 70 14.85 -15.39 3.75
N ASP A 71 16.02 -15.89 4.14
CA ASP A 71 16.16 -17.28 4.60
C ASP A 71 15.37 -17.52 5.89
N ASP A 72 15.31 -16.55 6.80
CA ASP A 72 14.48 -16.64 8.01
C ASP A 72 13.00 -16.72 7.66
N VAL A 73 12.56 -15.96 6.65
CA VAL A 73 11.18 -16.02 6.14
C VAL A 73 10.90 -17.41 5.57
N LEU A 74 11.82 -17.99 4.79
CA LEU A 74 11.68 -19.34 4.23
C LEU A 74 11.70 -20.43 5.31
N LEU A 75 12.52 -20.29 6.35
CA LEU A 75 12.58 -21.24 7.48
C LEU A 75 11.26 -21.27 8.25
N GLN A 76 10.67 -20.10 8.49
CA GLN A 76 9.37 -19.99 9.17
C GLN A 76 8.19 -20.36 8.27
N ASN A 77 8.34 -20.24 6.96
CA ASN A 77 7.28 -20.45 5.98
C ASN A 77 7.76 -21.38 4.85
N PRO A 78 8.02 -22.67 5.15
CA PRO A 78 8.60 -23.61 4.19
C PRO A 78 7.71 -23.85 2.97
N ASP A 79 6.39 -23.65 3.10
CA ASP A 79 5.44 -23.78 1.99
C ASP A 79 5.65 -22.76 0.87
N ILE A 80 6.41 -21.68 1.09
CA ILE A 80 6.85 -20.76 0.02
C ILE A 80 7.59 -21.54 -1.07
N ARG A 81 8.34 -22.59 -0.72
CA ARG A 81 9.09 -23.43 -1.67
C ARG A 81 8.19 -24.25 -2.60
N LYS A 82 6.91 -24.39 -2.25
CA LYS A 82 5.89 -25.07 -3.07
C LYS A 82 5.15 -24.09 -4.00
N ALA A 83 5.44 -22.78 -3.91
CA ALA A 83 4.78 -21.77 -4.70
C ALA A 83 5.55 -21.48 -5.98
N GLU A 84 4.80 -21.21 -7.05
CA GLU A 84 5.32 -20.70 -8.32
C GLU A 84 5.35 -19.17 -8.33
N ALA A 85 4.42 -18.54 -7.59
CA ALA A 85 4.36 -17.09 -7.45
C ALA A 85 3.90 -16.63 -6.06
N LEU A 86 4.26 -15.40 -5.73
CA LEU A 86 3.88 -14.72 -4.49
C LEU A 86 2.84 -13.64 -4.79
N LEU A 87 1.71 -13.66 -4.09
CA LEU A 87 0.79 -12.53 -4.04
C LEU A 87 1.08 -11.69 -2.79
N VAL A 88 1.57 -10.48 -2.98
CA VAL A 88 2.02 -9.61 -1.89
C VAL A 88 0.97 -8.53 -1.61
N MET A 89 0.34 -8.60 -0.43
CA MET A 89 -0.63 -7.64 0.09
C MET A 89 0.09 -6.55 0.90
N SER A 90 0.90 -5.75 0.20
CA SER A 90 1.66 -4.62 0.76
C SER A 90 1.80 -3.48 -0.26
N CYS A 91 2.34 -2.34 0.16
CA CYS A 91 2.65 -1.24 -0.76
C CYS A 91 3.81 -1.61 -1.71
N GLY A 92 4.05 -0.75 -2.71
CA GLY A 92 5.08 -0.95 -3.72
C GLY A 92 6.49 -1.16 -3.15
N GLY A 93 6.82 -0.49 -2.04
CA GLY A 93 8.10 -0.70 -1.35
C GLY A 93 8.25 -2.13 -0.81
N GLY A 94 7.19 -2.69 -0.21
CA GLY A 94 7.23 -4.07 0.29
C GLY A 94 7.28 -5.09 -0.85
N VAL A 95 6.52 -4.85 -1.92
CA VAL A 95 6.56 -5.67 -3.15
C VAL A 95 7.96 -5.66 -3.75
N SER A 96 8.60 -4.49 -3.85
CA SER A 96 9.94 -4.34 -4.42
C SER A 96 11.00 -5.10 -3.62
N ILE A 97 10.98 -5.00 -2.29
CA ILE A 97 11.92 -5.73 -1.43
C ILE A 97 11.75 -7.23 -1.61
N ILE A 98 10.52 -7.76 -1.51
CA ILE A 98 10.25 -9.19 -1.67
C ILE A 98 10.68 -9.68 -3.06
N SER A 99 10.35 -8.94 -4.11
CA SER A 99 10.74 -9.27 -5.49
C SER A 99 12.25 -9.32 -5.69
N SER A 100 13.03 -8.53 -4.93
CA SER A 100 14.49 -8.51 -5.06
C SER A 100 15.20 -9.71 -4.42
N VAL A 101 14.53 -10.43 -3.50
CA VAL A 101 15.15 -11.50 -2.71
C VAL A 101 14.58 -12.89 -2.97
N THR A 102 13.35 -13.00 -3.47
CA THR A 102 12.65 -14.29 -3.52
C THR A 102 13.00 -15.19 -4.71
N GLY A 103 13.35 -14.62 -5.87
CA GLY A 103 13.53 -15.36 -7.12
C GLY A 103 12.24 -15.93 -7.77
N LEU A 104 11.09 -15.84 -7.09
CA LEU A 104 9.76 -16.20 -7.59
C LEU A 104 9.10 -15.00 -8.30
N ALA A 105 8.09 -15.28 -9.14
CA ALA A 105 7.23 -14.23 -9.67
C ALA A 105 6.47 -13.55 -8.52
N VAL A 106 6.42 -12.22 -8.51
CA VAL A 106 5.77 -11.43 -7.46
C VAL A 106 4.68 -10.56 -8.05
N TYR A 107 3.46 -10.69 -7.51
CA TYR A 107 2.30 -9.92 -7.90
C TYR A 107 1.87 -8.99 -6.75
N PRO A 108 1.78 -7.67 -7.00
CA PRO A 108 1.22 -6.73 -6.03
C PRO A 108 -0.29 -6.89 -5.95
N ALA A 109 -0.82 -7.10 -4.74
CA ALA A 109 -2.26 -7.13 -4.49
C ALA A 109 -2.87 -5.74 -4.26
N LEU A 110 -2.04 -4.75 -3.92
CA LEU A 110 -2.45 -3.39 -3.59
C LEU A 110 -1.84 -2.37 -4.56
N ASP A 111 -2.56 -1.29 -4.82
CA ASP A 111 -2.06 -0.06 -5.42
C ASP A 111 -1.49 0.83 -4.30
N THR A 112 -0.34 1.46 -4.54
CA THR A 112 0.19 2.49 -3.63
C THR A 112 -0.31 3.84 -4.10
N GLU A 113 -1.03 4.55 -3.23
CA GLU A 113 -1.72 5.79 -3.62
C GLU A 113 -0.97 7.04 -3.14
N SER A 114 -0.62 7.11 -1.85
CA SER A 114 0.03 8.30 -1.28
C SER A 114 0.75 8.02 0.03
N LEU A 115 1.48 9.01 0.55
CA LEU A 115 1.87 9.04 1.96
C LEU A 115 0.76 9.70 2.79
N GLY A 116 0.40 9.07 3.89
CA GLY A 116 -0.69 9.53 4.76
C GLY A 116 -0.57 9.02 6.19
N GLY A 117 -1.71 8.98 6.87
CA GLY A 117 -1.82 8.54 8.26
C GLY A 117 -3.21 7.97 8.59
N VAL A 118 -3.37 7.53 9.84
CA VAL A 118 -4.68 7.25 10.44
C VAL A 118 -4.82 8.09 11.68
N CYS A 119 -5.93 8.82 11.81
CA CYS A 119 -6.30 9.54 13.01
C CYS A 119 -7.75 9.16 13.36
N ASN A 120 -7.99 8.70 14.61
CA ASN A 120 -9.32 8.26 15.05
C ASN A 120 -9.99 7.29 14.06
N ASP A 121 -9.27 6.25 13.65
CA ASP A 121 -9.70 5.25 12.64
C ASP A 121 -10.05 5.80 11.25
N THR A 122 -9.80 7.08 11.00
CA THR A 122 -9.99 7.73 9.71
C THR A 122 -8.67 7.80 8.96
N VAL A 123 -8.64 7.27 7.74
CA VAL A 123 -7.47 7.38 6.86
C VAL A 123 -7.38 8.81 6.34
N VAL A 124 -6.23 9.43 6.53
CA VAL A 124 -5.90 10.76 5.99
C VAL A 124 -4.87 10.57 4.88
N MET A 125 -5.25 10.97 3.66
CA MET A 125 -4.44 10.80 2.46
C MET A 125 -3.54 12.01 2.20
N GLU A 126 -2.53 11.83 1.35
CA GLU A 126 -1.74 12.91 0.74
C GLU A 126 -1.10 13.91 1.73
N GLN A 127 -0.65 13.41 2.89
CA GLN A 127 -0.06 14.24 3.94
C GLN A 127 1.36 14.72 3.61
N CYS A 128 2.01 14.15 2.59
CA CYS A 128 3.37 14.52 2.19
C CYS A 128 3.55 14.32 0.69
N GLY A 129 4.17 15.31 0.03
CA GLY A 129 4.51 15.25 -1.40
C GLY A 129 5.79 14.46 -1.71
N MET A 130 6.48 13.93 -0.70
CA MET A 130 7.72 13.14 -0.84
C MET A 130 8.82 13.84 -1.66
N CYS A 131 8.99 15.17 -1.50
CA CYS A 131 9.95 15.98 -2.26
C CYS A 131 11.43 15.77 -1.85
N GLY A 132 11.70 15.21 -0.67
CA GLY A 132 13.06 15.04 -0.14
C GLY A 132 13.61 16.25 0.62
N GLU A 133 12.91 17.39 0.61
CA GLU A 133 13.28 18.65 1.25
C GLU A 133 12.15 19.08 2.20
N CYS A 134 12.22 18.66 3.47
CA CYS A 134 11.12 18.86 4.41
C CYS A 134 11.19 20.24 5.09
N ASP A 135 10.26 21.12 4.74
CA ASP A 135 10.04 22.42 5.38
C ASP A 135 8.64 22.55 6.01
N ILE A 136 8.04 21.43 6.43
CA ILE A 136 6.66 21.38 6.95
C ILE A 136 6.44 22.30 8.16
N GLN A 137 7.49 22.58 8.93
CA GLN A 137 7.48 23.51 10.05
C GLN A 137 7.17 24.96 9.63
N VAL A 138 7.57 25.36 8.42
CA VAL A 138 7.32 26.71 7.87
C VAL A 138 5.83 26.90 7.61
N PHE A 139 5.12 25.81 7.32
CA PHE A 139 3.71 25.78 6.95
C PHE A 139 2.81 25.28 8.10
N GLY A 140 3.27 25.40 9.36
CA GLY A 140 2.44 25.06 10.52
C GLY A 140 2.11 23.56 10.66
N GLY A 141 2.93 22.68 10.10
CA GLY A 141 2.69 21.23 10.13
C GLY A 141 1.87 20.69 8.96
N ILE A 142 1.50 21.54 8.01
CA ILE A 142 0.81 21.16 6.78
C ILE A 142 1.84 21.03 5.65
N CYS A 143 1.69 20.04 4.77
CA CYS A 143 2.55 19.90 3.58
C CYS A 143 1.80 20.41 2.35
N PRO A 144 2.09 21.62 1.82
CA PRO A 144 1.35 22.15 0.68
C PRO A 144 1.55 21.32 -0.59
N LEU A 145 2.73 20.72 -0.78
CA LEU A 145 2.98 19.83 -1.93
C LEU A 145 2.09 18.59 -1.92
N GLY A 146 1.80 18.04 -0.74
CA GLY A 146 0.92 16.88 -0.60
C GLY A 146 -0.56 17.28 -0.59
N GLN A 147 -0.91 18.29 0.21
CA GLN A 147 -2.31 18.60 0.54
C GLN A 147 -2.95 19.65 -0.38
N CYS A 148 -2.18 20.48 -1.08
CA CYS A 148 -2.72 21.34 -2.12
C CYS A 148 -3.02 20.48 -3.36
N PRO A 149 -4.24 20.52 -3.92
CA PRO A 149 -4.53 19.77 -5.15
C PRO A 149 -3.70 20.17 -6.37
N LYS A 150 -3.12 21.38 -6.33
CA LYS A 150 -2.21 21.90 -7.35
C LYS A 150 -0.73 21.75 -6.96
N SER A 151 -0.44 21.12 -5.82
CA SER A 151 0.90 20.97 -5.23
C SER A 151 1.68 22.29 -5.18
N MET A 152 1.01 23.40 -4.85
CA MET A 152 1.65 24.71 -4.78
C MET A 152 2.15 25.01 -3.37
N LEU A 153 3.43 25.41 -3.28
CA LEU A 153 4.06 25.87 -2.04
C LEU A 153 3.61 27.29 -1.63
N ASN A 154 3.30 28.13 -2.62
CA ASN A 154 2.90 29.51 -2.39
C ASN A 154 1.38 29.62 -2.55
N GLY A 155 0.69 30.13 -1.54
CA GLY A 155 -0.74 30.41 -1.61
C GLY A 155 -1.16 31.51 -0.62
N PRO A 156 -2.47 31.86 -0.62
CA PRO A 156 -3.52 31.37 -1.53
C PRO A 156 -3.32 31.84 -2.98
N CYS A 157 -3.75 31.01 -3.95
CA CYS A 157 -3.58 31.29 -5.39
C CYS A 157 -4.78 31.98 -6.05
N GLY A 158 -5.87 32.22 -5.30
CA GLY A 158 -7.13 32.76 -5.80
C GLY A 158 -8.08 31.75 -6.45
N GLY A 159 -7.65 30.50 -6.68
CA GLY A 159 -8.49 29.44 -7.29
C GLY A 159 -9.29 28.61 -6.29
N ALA A 160 -9.67 29.19 -5.15
CA ALA A 160 -10.52 28.54 -4.16
C ALA A 160 -11.94 29.10 -4.25
N VAL A 161 -12.93 28.22 -4.31
CA VAL A 161 -14.37 28.55 -4.35
C VAL A 161 -15.04 27.84 -3.19
N GLU A 162 -15.68 28.60 -2.30
CA GLU A 162 -16.34 28.08 -1.08
C GLU A 162 -15.43 27.19 -0.22
N GLY A 163 -14.14 27.53 -0.10
CA GLY A 163 -13.18 26.77 0.70
C GLY A 163 -12.60 25.52 0.02
N LYS A 164 -12.97 25.25 -1.24
CA LYS A 164 -12.49 24.10 -2.03
C LYS A 164 -11.65 24.55 -3.23
N CYS A 165 -10.77 23.68 -3.70
CA CYS A 165 -9.97 23.97 -4.88
C CYS A 165 -10.81 23.90 -6.17
N GLU A 166 -10.57 24.77 -7.14
CA GLU A 166 -11.30 24.73 -8.43
C GLU A 166 -11.01 23.48 -9.29
N VAL A 167 -9.94 22.74 -8.99
CA VAL A 167 -9.54 21.54 -9.73
C VAL A 167 -9.82 20.23 -8.98
N ASP A 168 -10.35 20.31 -7.74
CA ASP A 168 -10.49 19.16 -6.86
C ASP A 168 -11.48 19.43 -5.71
N GLU A 169 -12.20 18.41 -5.25
CA GLU A 169 -13.17 18.52 -4.15
C GLU A 169 -12.54 18.75 -2.77
N ARG A 170 -11.22 18.60 -2.64
CA ARG A 170 -10.46 18.87 -1.42
C ARG A 170 -10.53 20.35 -1.02
N LYS A 171 -10.51 20.57 0.29
CA LYS A 171 -10.43 21.91 0.86
C LYS A 171 -9.12 22.59 0.46
N CYS A 172 -9.17 23.90 0.28
CA CYS A 172 -7.97 24.69 0.08
C CYS A 172 -7.11 24.62 1.36
N VAL A 173 -5.85 24.25 1.18
CA VAL A 173 -4.87 24.12 2.28
C VAL A 173 -4.54 25.45 2.96
N TRP A 174 -4.90 26.58 2.32
CA TRP A 174 -4.65 27.93 2.78
C TRP A 174 -5.90 28.65 3.33
N ASP A 175 -7.06 27.98 3.36
CA ASP A 175 -8.32 28.55 3.83
C ASP A 175 -8.62 28.19 5.31
N GLU A 176 -7.58 27.88 6.10
CA GLU A 176 -7.67 27.65 7.56
C GLU A 176 -7.47 28.92 8.41
#